data_AF-A0A967W930-F1
#
_entry.id   AF-A0A967W930-F1
#
_cell.length_a   1.000
_cell.length_b   1.000
_cell.length_c   1.000
_cell.angle_alpha   90.00
_cell.angle_beta   90.00
_cell.angle_gamma   90.00
#
_symmetry.space_group_name_H-M   'P 1'
#
loop_
_entity.id
_entity.type
_entity.pdbx_description
1 polymer ?
#
loop_
_entity_poly.entity_id
_entity_poly.type
_entity_poly.pdbx_seq_one_letter_code
_entity_poly.pdbx_strand_id
1 'polypeptide(L)' 'TVKEGDLDFGEGDVDNPSFTMSSTLEVGAGILMGEVDATSAYMAGDITVEGNLQDAMAFQEIVELALEAYEDLIEDL' A
#
# COMPACT_ATOMS: atom_id res chain seq x y z
N THR A 1 -4.05 7.54 5.73
CA THR A 1 -5.09 6.83 6.52
C THR A 1 -6.20 6.39 5.59
N VAL A 2 -6.65 5.14 5.72
CA VAL A 2 -7.83 4.63 5.00
C VAL A 2 -8.89 4.28 6.02
N LYS A 3 -10.07 4.88 5.94
CA LYS A 3 -11.18 4.63 6.87
C LYS A 3 -12.52 4.95 6.21
N GLU A 4 -13.52 4.08 6.41
CA GLU A 4 -14.90 4.30 5.94
C GLU A 4 -15.03 4.60 4.43
N GLY A 5 -14.08 4.11 3.63
CA GLY A 5 -14.02 4.35 2.19
C GLY A 5 -13.31 5.64 1.78
N ASP A 6 -12.89 6.47 2.76
CA ASP A 6 -12.08 7.66 2.51
C ASP A 6 -10.59 7.34 2.62
N LEU A 7 -9.80 7.91 1.69
CA LEU A 7 -8.34 7.84 1.67
C LEU A 7 -7.77 9.25 1.87
N ASP A 8 -6.95 9.40 2.91
CA ASP A 8 -6.16 10.60 3.19
C ASP A 8 -4.66 10.26 3.14
N PHE A 9 -3.87 11.11 2.50
CA PHE A 9 -2.43 10.92 2.32
C PHE A 9 -1.68 12.19 2.71
N GLY A 10 -0.50 12.04 3.32
CA GLY A 10 0.32 13.15 3.75
C GLY A 10 1.63 12.70 4.38
N GLU A 11 2.48 13.67 4.66
CA GLU A 11 3.74 13.47 5.39
C GLU A 11 3.55 13.77 6.88
N GLY A 12 4.26 13.04 7.73
CA GLY A 12 4.26 13.22 9.18
C GLY A 12 4.02 11.91 9.93
N ASP A 13 3.84 12.04 11.24
CA ASP A 13 3.55 10.91 12.12
C ASP A 13 2.05 10.67 12.22
N VAL A 14 1.65 9.40 12.25
CA VAL A 14 0.27 8.98 12.49
C VAL A 14 0.19 8.40 13.90
N ASP A 15 -0.72 8.92 14.72
CA ASP A 15 -0.95 8.38 16.05
C ASP A 15 -1.67 7.02 15.96
N ASN A 16 -1.09 6.02 16.61
CA ASN A 16 -1.66 4.68 16.78
C ASN A 16 -2.10 4.01 15.45
N PRO A 17 -1.17 3.83 14.49
CA PRO A 17 -1.47 3.22 13.20
C PRO A 17 -1.88 1.75 13.37
N SER A 18 -2.76 1.25 12.50
CA SER A 18 -3.10 -0.18 12.47
C SER A 18 -1.90 -1.03 12.05
N PHE A 19 -1.09 -0.53 11.12
CA PHE A 19 0.21 -1.07 10.78
C PHE A 19 1.15 0.03 10.28
N THR A 20 2.45 -0.24 10.37
CA THR A 20 3.53 0.57 9.79
C THR A 20 4.34 -0.30 8.86
N MET A 21 4.51 0.14 7.61
CA MET A 21 5.41 -0.48 6.64
C MET A 21 6.68 0.37 6.53
N SER A 22 7.85 -0.27 6.58
CA SER A 22 9.14 0.37 6.28
C SER A 22 9.82 -0.34 5.11
N SER A 23 10.38 0.45 4.20
CA SER A 23 11.05 -0.03 2.99
C SER A 23 12.00 1.05 2.46
N THR A 24 12.75 0.75 1.39
CA THR A 24 13.36 1.80 0.57
C THR A 24 12.29 2.50 -0.27
N LEU A 25 12.56 3.74 -0.70
CA LEU A 25 11.66 4.47 -1.59
C LEU A 25 11.33 3.68 -2.87
N GLU A 26 12.34 3.03 -3.46
CA GLU A 26 12.19 2.24 -4.68
C GLU A 26 11.21 1.07 -4.49
N VAL A 27 11.37 0.29 -3.42
CA VAL A 27 10.49 -0.84 -3.12
C VAL A 27 9.08 -0.36 -2.75
N GLY A 28 8.97 0.68 -1.92
CA GLY A 28 7.68 1.24 -1.52
C GLY A 28 6.89 1.82 -2.70
N ALA A 29 7.56 2.55 -3.60
CA ALA A 29 6.94 3.07 -4.82
C ALA A 29 6.50 1.93 -5.76
N GLY A 30 7.36 0.92 -5.95
CA GLY A 30 7.02 -0.24 -6.78
C GLY A 30 5.80 -1.00 -6.27
N ILE A 31 5.63 -1.12 -4.94
CA ILE A 31 4.43 -1.71 -4.34
C ILE A 31 3.19 -0.88 -4.65
N LEU A 32 3.25 0.44 -4.50
CA LEU A 32 2.11 1.34 -4.76
C LEU A 32 1.73 1.44 -6.25
N MET A 33 2.68 1.16 -7.15
CA MET A 33 2.45 1.13 -8.59
C MET A 33 2.04 -0.28 -9.10
N GLY A 34 1.97 -1.28 -8.22
CA GLY A 34 1.67 -2.67 -8.59
C GLY A 34 2.81 -3.40 -9.31
N GLU A 35 4.00 -2.79 -9.37
CA GLU A 35 5.19 -3.39 -10.00
C GLU A 35 5.89 -4.40 -9.08
N VAL A 36 5.69 -4.28 -7.77
CA VAL A 36 6.29 -5.15 -6.74
C VAL A 36 5.19 -5.75 -5.87
N ASP A 37 5.17 -7.09 -5.77
CA ASP A 37 4.28 -7.78 -4.83
C ASP A 37 4.75 -7.60 -3.37
N ALA A 38 3.90 -7.00 -2.54
CA ALA A 38 4.24 -6.66 -1.16
C ALA A 38 4.49 -7.91 -0.30
N THR A 39 3.77 -9.00 -0.55
CA THR A 39 3.94 -10.27 0.18
C THR A 39 5.32 -10.87 -0.09
N SER A 40 5.74 -10.90 -1.34
CA SER A 40 7.06 -11.39 -1.75
C SER A 40 8.18 -10.50 -1.20
N ALA A 41 8.02 -9.18 -1.25
CA ALA A 41 8.98 -8.23 -0.70
C ALA A 41 9.12 -8.39 0.83
N TYR A 42 8.02 -8.69 1.53
CA TYR A 42 8.06 -8.99 2.96
C TYR A 42 8.81 -10.30 3.25
N MET A 43 8.54 -11.35 2.46
CA MET A 43 9.24 -12.64 2.60
C MET A 43 10.74 -12.55 2.28
N ALA A 44 11.13 -11.66 1.36
CA ALA A 44 12.52 -11.39 1.01
C ALA A 44 13.26 -10.55 2.07
N GLY A 45 12.50 -9.87 2.95
CA GLY A 45 13.04 -8.94 3.94
C GLY A 45 13.31 -7.53 3.40
N ASP A 46 12.81 -7.22 2.21
CA ASP A 46 12.93 -5.89 1.57
C ASP A 46 11.97 -4.87 2.19
N ILE A 47 10.90 -5.34 2.81
CA ILE A 47 10.00 -4.54 3.64
C ILE A 47 9.82 -5.16 5.02
N THR A 48 9.54 -4.32 6.01
CA THR A 48 9.11 -4.75 7.33
C THR A 48 7.73 -4.20 7.63
N VAL A 49 6.86 -5.02 8.22
CA VAL A 49 5.52 -4.62 8.65
C VAL A 49 5.41 -4.82 10.16
N GLU A 50 5.03 -3.77 10.87
CA GLU A 50 4.72 -3.78 12.29
C GLU A 50 3.23 -3.50 12.49
N GLY A 51 2.58 -4.19 13.43
CA GLY A 51 1.14 -4.03 13.70
C GLY A 51 0.28 -5.15 13.10
N ASN A 52 -0.91 -4.81 12.61
CA ASN A 52 -1.88 -5.77 12.12
C ASN A 52 -1.60 -6.20 10.67
N LEU A 53 -1.10 -7.42 10.51
CA LEU A 53 -0.80 -8.00 9.19
C LEU A 53 -2.05 -8.16 8.30
N GLN A 54 -3.24 -8.37 8.88
CA GLN A 54 -4.47 -8.47 8.08
C GLN A 54 -4.81 -7.12 7.44
N ASP A 55 -4.59 -6.01 8.16
CA ASP A 55 -4.83 -4.67 7.64
C ASP A 55 -3.80 -4.31 6.55
N ALA A 56 -2.56 -4.80 6.68
CA ALA A 56 -1.53 -4.65 5.65
C ALA A 56 -1.88 -5.41 4.36
N MET A 57 -2.38 -6.65 4.48
CA MET A 57 -2.85 -7.42 3.31
C MET A 57 -4.09 -6.77 2.66
N ALA A 58 -5.05 -6.30 3.47
CA ALA A 58 -6.22 -5.59 2.95
C ALA A 58 -5.81 -4.28 2.24
N PHE A 59 -4.77 -3.60 2.72
CA PHE A 59 -4.24 -2.42 2.04
C PHE A 59 -3.67 -2.74 0.65
N GLN A 60 -3.01 -3.89 0.47
CA GLN A 60 -2.54 -4.34 -0.84
C GLN A 60 -3.73 -4.52 -1.82
N GLU A 61 -4.81 -5.16 -1.40
CA GLU A 61 -6.01 -5.32 -2.22
C GLU A 61 -6.63 -3.97 -2.63
N ILE A 62 -6.59 -2.97 -1.74
CA ILE A 62 -7.05 -1.60 -2.03
C ILE A 62 -6.18 -0.92 -3.09
N VAL A 63 -4.86 -1.11 -3.03
CA VAL A 63 -3.93 -0.57 -4.04
C VAL A 63 -4.19 -1.22 -5.41
N GLU A 64 -4.35 -2.53 -5.46
CA GLU A 64 -4.66 -3.26 -6.69
C GLU A 64 -5.97 -2.78 -7.32
N LEU A 65 -7.04 -2.62 -6.52
CA LEU A 65 -8.31 -2.07 -6.98
C LEU A 65 -8.17 -0.63 -7.51
N ALA A 66 -7.36 0.19 -6.84
CA ALA A 66 -7.14 1.58 -7.26
C ALA A 66 -6.37 1.68 -8.59
N LEU A 67 -5.43 0.76 -8.82
CA LEU A 67 -4.68 0.67 -10.09
C LEU A 67 -5.59 0.21 -11.22
N GLU A 68 -6.39 -0.83 -11.01
CA GLU A 68 -7.39 -1.29 -12.00
C GLU A 68 -8.35 -0.16 -12.39
N ALA A 69 -8.90 0.55 -11.39
CA ALA A 69 -9.78 1.69 -11.64
C ALA A 69 -9.09 2.86 -12.37
N TYR A 70 -7.79 3.05 -12.14
CA TYR A 70 -6.99 4.08 -12.83
C TYR A 70 -6.68 3.68 -14.28
N GLU A 71 -6.37 2.41 -14.52
CA GLU A 71 -6.17 1.86 -15.87
C GLU A 71 -7.45 1.99 -16.70
N ASP A 72 -8.60 1.57 -16.17
CA ASP A 72 -9.91 1.72 -16.81
C ASP A 72 -10.20 3.19 -17.17
N LEU A 73 -9.91 4.12 -16.24
CA LEU A 73 -10.12 5.56 -16.47
C LEU A 73 -9.22 6.12 -17.58
N ILE A 74 -7.97 5.62 -17.69
CA ILE A 74 -7.05 6.02 -18.76
C ILE A 74 -7.48 5.42 -20.10
N GLU A 75 -7.95 4.17 -20.14
CA GLU A 75 -8.41 3.53 -21.37
C GLU A 75 -9.66 4.20 -21.96
N ASP A 76 -10.51 4.77 -21.11
CA ASP A 76 -11.72 5.52 -21.51
C ASP A 76 -11.45 6.98 -21.95
N LEU A 77 -10.20 7.47 -21.88
CA LEU A 77 -9.80 8.85 -22.20
C LEU A 77 -9.37 9.05 -23.67
#